data_AF-A0A1S9ZWU0-F1
#
_entry.id   AF-A0A1S9ZWU0-F1
#
_cell.length_a   1.000
_cell.length_b   1.000
_cell.length_c   1.000
_cell.angle_alpha   90.00
_cell.angle_beta   90.00
_cell.angle_gamma   90.00
#
_symmetry.space_group_name_H-M   'P 1'
#
loop_
_entity.id
_entity.type
_entity.pdbx_description
1 polymer ?
#
loop_
_entity_poly.entity_id
_entity_poly.type
_entity_poly.pdbx_seq_one_letter_code
_entity_poly.pdbx_strand_id
1 'polypeptide(L)'
;MSKSQDPNKVSLGEVFALITSNKALCWVVVLITALIIAVLCGIAYHNQQKTIKKHELLKDNGVLILATSYREYCGKNATRFYRFDVNGKRYIKSVGMSCGKPLGDTVEVYYLKDKPHINLFKTQLQRGAPSHWHSVFMIIVCTCSLLFLTVYKIIHSYLVAEKHSQNELKLRKNNDQFIPPKTL
;
A
#
# COMPACT_ATOMS: atom_id res chain seq x y z
N MET A 1 -9.66 -44.03 5.50
CA MET A 1 -8.67 -43.00 5.11
C MET A 1 -8.45 -42.07 6.29
N SER A 2 -7.43 -42.34 7.12
CA SER A 2 -7.03 -41.41 8.18
C SER A 2 -6.27 -40.26 7.51
N LYS A 3 -6.79 -39.03 7.60
CA LYS A 3 -6.05 -37.83 7.20
C LYS A 3 -4.84 -37.76 8.13
N SER A 4 -3.66 -38.11 7.63
CA SER A 4 -2.39 -37.86 8.30
C SER A 4 -2.36 -36.38 8.71
N GLN A 5 -2.52 -36.15 10.00
CA GLN A 5 -2.56 -34.82 10.58
C GLN A 5 -1.10 -34.37 10.66
N ASP A 6 -0.70 -33.47 9.77
CA ASP A 6 0.66 -32.94 9.73
C ASP A 6 1.07 -32.48 11.14
N PRO A 7 2.06 -33.14 11.77
CA PRO A 7 2.43 -32.89 13.16
C PRO A 7 3.05 -31.49 13.36
N ASN A 8 3.40 -30.80 12.27
CA ASN A 8 3.94 -29.44 12.27
C ASN A 8 2.87 -28.38 11.94
N LYS A 9 1.60 -28.76 11.79
CA LYS A 9 0.52 -27.81 11.50
C LYS A 9 0.31 -26.86 12.68
N VAL A 10 0.43 -25.56 12.42
CA VAL A 10 0.13 -24.49 13.37
C VAL A 10 -1.28 -23.97 13.11
N SER A 11 -2.08 -23.82 14.16
CA SER A 11 -3.44 -23.26 14.04
C SER A 11 -3.44 -21.75 14.28
N LEU A 12 -4.42 -21.05 13.71
CA LEU A 12 -4.58 -19.61 13.93
C LEU A 12 -4.75 -19.27 15.42
N GLY A 13 -5.42 -20.15 16.18
CA GLY A 13 -5.63 -19.99 17.62
C GLY A 13 -4.34 -20.05 18.45
N GLU A 14 -3.38 -20.90 18.06
CA GLU A 14 -2.06 -20.98 18.72
C GLU A 14 -1.27 -19.69 18.54
N VAL A 15 -1.32 -19.09 17.34
CA VAL A 15 -0.70 -17.79 17.05
C VAL A 15 -1.31 -16.69 17.93
N PHE A 16 -2.64 -16.62 18.01
CA PHE A 16 -3.34 -15.62 18.82
C PHE A 16 -3.06 -15.78 20.32
N ALA A 17 -3.04 -17.01 20.83
CA ALA A 17 -2.76 -17.28 22.24
C ALA A 17 -1.33 -16.85 22.64
N LEU A 18 -0.34 -17.03 21.76
CA LEU A 18 1.02 -16.56 22.01
C LEU A 18 1.09 -15.02 22.09
N ILE A 19 0.38 -14.32 21.21
CA ILE A 19 0.33 -12.85 21.20
C ILE A 19 -0.34 -12.31 22.47
N THR A 20 -1.47 -12.89 22.87
CA THR A 20 -2.27 -12.39 23.99
C THR A 20 -1.71 -12.80 25.36
N SER A 21 -1.02 -13.94 25.44
CA SER A 21 -0.34 -14.37 26.68
C SER A 21 0.87 -13.49 27.01
N ASN A 22 1.55 -12.93 25.99
CA ASN A 22 2.69 -12.04 26.20
C ASN A 22 2.27 -10.56 26.16
N LYS A 23 1.84 -10.04 27.32
CA LYS A 23 1.40 -8.64 27.47
C LYS A 23 2.43 -7.62 26.99
N ALA A 24 3.72 -7.83 27.24
CA ALA A 24 4.78 -6.92 26.82
C ALA A 24 4.89 -6.86 25.29
N LEU A 25 4.87 -8.02 24.63
CA LEU A 25 4.93 -8.10 23.17
C LEU A 25 3.70 -7.45 22.52
N CYS A 26 2.51 -7.63 23.10
CA CYS A 26 1.30 -6.98 22.64
C CYS A 26 1.42 -5.44 22.71
N TRP A 27 1.89 -4.88 23.84
CA TRP A 27 2.07 -3.43 23.99
C TRP A 27 3.12 -2.85 23.03
N VAL A 28 4.24 -3.56 22.80
CA VAL A 28 5.26 -3.14 21.83
C VAL A 28 4.67 -3.05 20.42
N VAL A 29 3.90 -4.05 20.00
CA VAL A 29 3.23 -4.05 18.69
C VAL A 29 2.26 -2.86 18.56
N VAL A 30 1.47 -2.58 19.60
CA VAL A 30 0.53 -1.46 19.62
C VAL A 30 1.27 -0.11 19.50
N LEU A 31 2.35 0.09 20.27
CA LEU A 31 3.12 1.33 20.24
C LEU A 31 3.78 1.59 18.88
N ILE A 32 4.39 0.56 18.28
CA ILE A 32 4.99 0.66 16.95
C ILE A 32 3.91 0.97 15.91
N THR A 33 2.75 0.31 15.99
CA THR A 33 1.61 0.55 15.10
C THR A 33 1.14 2.00 15.17
N ALA A 34 0.95 2.52 16.38
CA ALA A 34 0.52 3.90 16.60
C ALA A 34 1.52 4.91 16.03
N LEU A 35 2.82 4.66 16.21
CA LEU A 35 3.88 5.52 15.70
C LEU A 35 3.91 5.54 14.15
N ILE A 36 3.78 4.38 13.51
CA ILE A 36 3.72 4.29 12.04
C ILE A 36 2.49 5.04 11.51
N ILE A 37 1.32 4.84 12.12
CA ILE A 37 0.09 5.53 11.72
C ILE A 37 0.26 7.04 11.87
N ALA A 38 0.82 7.52 12.98
CA ALA A 38 1.04 8.95 13.21
C ALA A 38 1.92 9.59 12.13
N VAL A 39 3.03 8.93 11.75
CA VAL A 39 3.93 9.40 10.68
C VAL A 39 3.20 9.44 9.33
N LEU A 40 2.48 8.38 8.98
CA LEU A 40 1.74 8.31 7.72
C LEU A 40 0.62 9.37 7.65
N CYS A 41 -0.10 9.58 8.75
CA CYS A 41 -1.11 10.64 8.86
C CYS A 41 -0.48 12.03 8.68
N GLY A 42 0.69 12.29 9.27
CA GLY A 42 1.40 13.57 9.10
C GLY A 42 1.80 13.84 7.64
N ILE A 43 2.34 12.84 6.96
CA ILE A 43 2.69 12.93 5.52
C ILE A 43 1.44 13.17 4.67
N ALA A 44 0.37 12.43 4.94
CA ALA A 44 -0.89 12.57 4.22
C ALA A 44 -1.50 13.96 4.41
N TYR A 45 -1.49 14.47 5.64
CA TYR A 45 -1.96 15.83 5.96
C TYR A 45 -1.18 16.89 5.20
N HIS A 46 0.15 16.81 5.18
CA HIS A 46 1.00 17.75 4.46
C HIS A 46 0.68 17.77 2.94
N ASN A 47 0.56 16.59 2.34
CA ASN A 47 0.22 16.45 0.92
C ASN A 47 -1.19 16.94 0.60
N GLN A 48 -2.14 16.72 1.52
CA GLN A 48 -3.49 17.21 1.36
C GLN A 48 -3.55 18.73 1.44
N GLN A 49 -2.86 19.35 2.40
CA GLN A 49 -2.77 20.81 2.50
C GLN A 49 -2.17 21.43 1.21
N LYS A 50 -1.12 20.82 0.67
CA LYS A 50 -0.56 21.22 -0.63
C LYS A 50 -1.58 21.10 -1.75
N THR A 51 -2.42 20.07 -1.73
CA THR A 51 -3.48 19.85 -2.72
C THR A 51 -4.62 20.86 -2.57
N ILE A 52 -5.04 21.17 -1.35
CA ILE A 52 -6.09 22.17 -1.04
C ILE A 52 -5.62 23.54 -1.52
N LYS A 53 -4.42 23.98 -1.10
CA LYS A 53 -3.84 25.26 -1.53
C LYS A 53 -3.72 25.36 -3.05
N LYS A 54 -3.37 24.25 -3.72
CA LYS A 54 -3.34 24.20 -5.19
C LYS A 54 -4.74 24.37 -5.80
N HIS A 55 -5.78 23.77 -5.23
CA HIS A 55 -7.15 23.92 -5.70
C HIS A 55 -7.66 25.34 -5.50
N GLU A 56 -7.46 25.91 -4.31
CA GLU A 56 -7.84 27.30 -4.01
C GLU A 56 -7.15 28.28 -4.95
N LEU A 57 -5.83 28.14 -5.11
CA LEU A 57 -5.04 29.02 -5.99
C LEU A 57 -5.53 28.98 -7.45
N LEU A 58 -5.89 27.79 -7.95
CA LEU A 58 -6.41 27.63 -9.32
C LEU A 58 -7.88 28.02 -9.45
N LYS A 59 -8.66 27.95 -8.37
CA LYS A 59 -10.05 28.42 -8.36
C LYS A 59 -10.11 29.94 -8.45
N ASP A 60 -9.23 30.62 -7.73
CA ASP A 60 -9.26 32.09 -7.62
C ASP A 60 -8.50 32.77 -8.77
N ASN A 61 -7.41 32.16 -9.25
CA ASN A 61 -6.50 32.78 -10.23
C ASN A 61 -6.25 31.93 -11.49
N GLY A 62 -6.95 30.81 -11.65
CA GLY A 62 -6.73 29.89 -12.76
C GLY A 62 -7.22 30.47 -14.09
N VAL A 63 -6.37 30.38 -15.10
CA VAL A 63 -6.72 30.67 -16.48
C VAL A 63 -7.09 29.37 -17.18
N LEU A 64 -8.17 29.39 -17.95
CA LEU A 64 -8.65 28.24 -18.72
C LEU A 64 -7.93 28.15 -20.07
N ILE A 65 -7.50 26.94 -20.44
CA ILE A 65 -6.98 26.62 -21.77
C ILE A 65 -7.46 25.24 -22.22
N LEU A 66 -7.57 25.06 -23.54
CA LEU A 66 -7.82 23.76 -24.15
C LEU A 66 -6.49 23.03 -24.32
N ALA A 67 -6.42 21.82 -23.75
CA ALA A 67 -5.31 20.92 -23.97
C ALA A 67 -5.72 19.81 -24.93
N THR A 68 -4.92 19.55 -25.95
CA THR A 68 -5.22 18.54 -26.98
C THR A 68 -4.56 17.22 -26.62
N SER A 69 -5.27 16.12 -26.82
CA SER A 69 -4.73 14.81 -26.52
C SER A 69 -3.67 14.38 -27.54
N TYR A 70 -2.61 13.76 -27.04
CA TYR A 70 -1.59 13.11 -27.84
C TYR A 70 -1.11 11.84 -27.15
N ARG A 71 -0.41 10.99 -27.90
CA ARG A 71 0.20 9.76 -27.41
C ARG A 71 1.62 9.66 -27.94
N GLU A 72 2.54 9.22 -27.09
CA GLU A 72 3.84 8.70 -27.54
C GLU A 72 3.65 7.25 -27.98
N TYR A 73 4.18 6.89 -29.16
CA TYR A 73 4.15 5.58 -29.85
C TYR A 73 3.46 4.41 -29.10
N CYS A 74 2.50 3.76 -29.76
CA CYS A 74 1.76 2.61 -29.23
C CYS A 74 2.68 1.39 -28.98
N GLY A 75 3.24 1.27 -27.77
CA GLY A 75 3.79 0.03 -27.22
C GLY A 75 2.92 -0.55 -26.10
N LYS A 76 3.39 -1.61 -25.43
CA LYS A 76 2.69 -2.25 -24.29
C LYS A 76 2.35 -1.26 -23.14
N ASN A 77 3.01 -0.11 -23.08
CA ASN A 77 2.85 0.92 -22.04
C ASN A 77 2.47 2.31 -22.60
N ALA A 78 1.65 2.39 -23.65
CA ALA A 78 1.31 3.69 -24.22
C ALA A 78 0.49 4.54 -23.24
N THR A 79 1.08 5.67 -22.82
CA THR A 79 0.45 6.64 -21.91
C THR A 79 -0.19 7.74 -22.73
N ARG A 80 -1.41 8.12 -22.34
CA ARG A 80 -2.12 9.21 -22.97
C ARG A 80 -1.84 10.51 -22.23
N PHE A 81 -1.56 11.56 -23.00
CA PHE A 81 -1.22 12.87 -22.49
C PHE A 81 -2.12 13.93 -23.09
N TYR A 82 -2.28 15.05 -22.38
CA TYR A 82 -2.83 16.28 -22.92
C TYR A 82 -1.75 17.35 -22.95
N ARG A 83 -1.66 18.05 -24.08
CA ARG A 83 -0.67 19.07 -24.36
C ARG A 83 -1.36 20.43 -24.50
N PHE A 84 -0.78 21.44 -23.90
CA PHE A 84 -1.17 22.84 -24.08
C PHE A 84 0.08 23.73 -24.10
N ASP A 85 0.01 24.83 -24.85
CA ASP A 85 1.12 25.76 -25.00
C ASP A 85 0.78 27.10 -24.33
N VAL A 86 1.70 27.64 -23.54
CA VAL A 86 1.58 28.93 -22.86
C VAL A 86 2.85 29.73 -23.11
N ASN A 87 2.74 30.94 -23.67
CA ASN A 87 3.87 31.82 -23.99
C ASN A 87 5.00 31.11 -24.77
N GLY A 88 4.64 30.30 -25.78
CA GLY A 88 5.59 29.54 -26.61
C GLY A 88 6.25 28.34 -25.91
N LYS A 89 5.91 28.05 -24.65
CA LYS A 89 6.38 26.86 -23.92
C LYS A 89 5.28 25.80 -23.84
N ARG A 90 5.69 24.55 -24.01
CA ARG A 90 4.80 23.38 -24.01
C ARG A 90 4.69 22.75 -22.64
N TYR A 91 3.47 22.43 -22.24
CA TYR A 91 3.15 21.73 -21.00
C TYR A 91 2.36 20.46 -21.28
N ILE A 92 2.58 19.44 -20.46
CA ILE A 92 2.05 18.09 -20.64
C ILE A 92 1.38 17.64 -19.35
N LYS A 93 0.23 16.99 -19.45
CA LYS A 93 -0.49 16.37 -18.34
C LYS A 93 -0.88 14.93 -18.68
N SER A 94 -0.37 13.97 -17.93
CA SER A 94 -0.67 12.54 -18.12
C SER A 94 -2.04 12.17 -17.53
N VAL A 95 -2.74 11.24 -18.19
CA VAL A 95 -4.06 10.71 -17.74
C VAL A 95 -4.01 9.19 -17.56
N GLY A 96 -2.81 8.61 -17.53
CA GLY A 96 -2.59 7.18 -17.38
C GLY A 96 -2.62 6.40 -18.70
N MET A 97 -2.46 5.08 -18.61
CA MET A 97 -2.44 4.19 -19.76
C MET A 97 -3.84 4.08 -20.38
N SER A 98 -3.96 4.45 -21.65
CA SER A 98 -5.20 4.21 -22.40
C SER A 98 -4.86 4.17 -23.89
N CYS A 99 -4.86 2.95 -24.44
CA CYS A 99 -4.58 2.71 -25.86
C CYS A 99 -5.82 2.82 -26.77
N GLY A 100 -7.03 2.68 -26.23
CA GLY A 100 -8.26 2.50 -27.03
C GLY A 100 -9.09 3.75 -27.31
N LYS A 101 -8.74 4.93 -26.78
CA LYS A 101 -9.52 6.16 -26.98
C LYS A 101 -9.01 6.97 -28.20
N PRO A 102 -9.90 7.66 -28.93
CA PRO A 102 -9.51 8.54 -30.02
C PRO A 102 -8.56 9.65 -29.55
N LEU A 103 -7.66 10.06 -30.44
CA LEU A 103 -6.72 11.18 -30.24
C LEU A 103 -7.27 12.46 -30.88
N GLY A 104 -6.73 13.61 -30.49
CA GLY A 104 -7.11 14.92 -31.05
C GLY A 104 -8.33 15.57 -30.36
N ASP A 105 -8.97 14.88 -29.43
CA ASP A 105 -9.94 15.48 -28.52
C ASP A 105 -9.25 16.45 -27.55
N THR A 106 -10.03 17.42 -27.09
CA THR A 106 -9.58 18.50 -26.23
C THR A 106 -10.21 18.38 -24.86
N VAL A 107 -9.47 18.81 -23.84
CA VAL A 107 -9.98 18.94 -22.48
C VAL A 107 -9.64 20.30 -21.91
N GLU A 108 -10.53 20.80 -21.08
CA GLU A 108 -10.37 22.03 -20.35
C GLU A 108 -9.39 21.84 -19.16
N VAL A 109 -8.34 22.65 -19.15
CA VAL A 109 -7.31 22.68 -18.12
C VAL A 109 -7.25 24.09 -17.52
N TYR A 110 -7.31 24.17 -16.19
CA TYR A 110 -6.98 25.38 -15.46
C TYR A 110 -5.51 25.37 -15.11
N TYR A 111 -4.82 26.47 -15.38
CA TYR A 111 -3.40 26.66 -15.03
C TYR A 111 -3.18 28.05 -14.43
N LEU A 112 -2.09 28.21 -13.67
CA LEU A 112 -1.70 29.52 -13.15
C LEU A 112 -0.84 30.26 -14.19
N LYS A 113 -1.22 31.50 -14.56
CA LYS A 113 -0.57 32.27 -15.63
C LYS A 113 0.95 32.37 -15.50
N ASP A 114 1.44 32.69 -14.31
CA ASP A 114 2.87 32.85 -14.04
C ASP A 114 3.59 31.50 -13.78
N LYS A 115 2.83 30.44 -13.50
CA LYS A 115 3.35 29.10 -13.19
C LYS A 115 2.52 28.00 -13.87
N PRO A 116 2.59 27.83 -15.20
CA PRO A 116 1.68 26.92 -15.92
C PRO A 116 1.84 25.42 -15.61
N HIS A 117 2.94 25.04 -14.96
CA HIS A 117 3.12 23.68 -14.42
C HIS A 117 2.16 23.37 -13.25
N ILE A 118 1.65 24.40 -12.57
CA ILE A 118 0.56 24.26 -11.60
C ILE A 118 -0.75 24.25 -12.39
N ASN A 119 -1.28 23.05 -12.62
CA ASN A 119 -2.51 22.86 -13.39
C ASN A 119 -3.40 21.73 -12.87
N LEU A 120 -4.70 21.82 -13.18
CA LEU A 120 -5.73 20.81 -12.92
C LEU A 120 -6.67 20.74 -14.11
N PHE A 121 -7.20 19.54 -14.41
CA PHE A 121 -8.34 19.45 -15.33
C PHE A 121 -9.55 20.13 -14.70
N LYS A 122 -10.45 20.70 -15.51
CA LYS A 122 -11.72 21.28 -15.01
C LYS A 122 -12.49 20.29 -14.14
N THR A 123 -12.54 19.03 -14.53
CA THR A 123 -13.19 17.96 -13.76
C THR A 123 -12.51 17.69 -12.41
N GLN A 124 -11.18 17.85 -12.33
CA GLN A 124 -10.45 17.72 -11.06
C GLN A 124 -10.74 18.93 -10.15
N LEU A 125 -10.74 20.14 -10.71
CA LEU A 125 -11.05 21.35 -9.96
C LEU A 125 -12.48 21.31 -9.41
N GLN A 126 -13.45 20.84 -10.19
CA GLN A 126 -14.85 20.68 -9.79
C GLN A 126 -15.08 19.60 -8.72
N ARG A 127 -14.32 18.49 -8.78
CA ARG A 127 -14.38 17.45 -7.73
C ARG A 127 -13.83 17.91 -6.39
N GLY A 128 -13.00 18.96 -6.39
CA GLY A 128 -12.39 19.51 -5.18
C GLY A 128 -11.29 18.63 -4.60
N ALA A 129 -10.75 19.08 -3.46
CA ALA A 129 -9.71 18.35 -2.77
C ALA A 129 -10.29 17.10 -2.06
N PRO A 130 -9.54 15.97 -2.04
CA PRO A 130 -9.99 14.76 -1.38
C PRO A 130 -10.17 14.97 0.14
N SER A 131 -11.09 14.20 0.73
CA SER A 131 -11.40 14.27 2.17
C SER A 131 -10.24 13.77 3.04
N HIS A 132 -9.97 14.52 4.11
CA HIS A 132 -8.95 14.19 5.11
C HIS A 132 -9.28 12.88 5.80
N TRP A 133 -10.52 12.75 6.28
CA TRP A 133 -10.99 11.59 7.02
C TRP A 133 -10.94 10.31 6.20
N HIS A 134 -11.25 10.39 4.91
CA HIS A 134 -11.13 9.24 4.03
C HIS A 134 -9.67 8.76 3.90
N SER A 135 -8.74 9.71 3.77
CA SER A 135 -7.31 9.39 3.68
C SER A 135 -6.78 8.76 4.98
N VAL A 136 -7.16 9.32 6.14
CA VAL A 136 -6.81 8.79 7.46
C VAL A 136 -7.37 7.39 7.67
N PHE A 137 -8.65 7.17 7.33
CA PHE A 137 -9.29 5.88 7.45
C PHE A 137 -8.56 4.80 6.61
N MET A 138 -8.26 5.12 5.35
CA MET A 138 -7.55 4.19 4.47
C MET A 138 -6.14 3.86 4.98
N ILE A 139 -5.42 4.84 5.53
CA ILE A 139 -4.11 4.62 6.15
C ILE A 139 -4.23 3.66 7.33
N ILE A 140 -5.18 3.87 8.23
CA ILE A 140 -5.38 3.01 9.40
C ILE A 140 -5.68 1.58 8.95
N VAL A 141 -6.64 1.39 8.04
CA VAL A 141 -7.03 0.06 7.55
C VAL A 141 -5.84 -0.65 6.91
N CYS A 142 -5.13 -0.01 5.96
CA CYS A 142 -3.98 -0.62 5.30
C CYS A 142 -2.84 -0.95 6.27
N THR A 143 -2.53 -0.04 7.19
CA THR A 143 -1.42 -0.23 8.14
C THR A 143 -1.72 -1.36 9.11
N CYS A 144 -2.93 -1.42 9.66
CA CYS A 144 -3.37 -2.51 10.54
C CYS A 144 -3.38 -3.85 9.80
N SER A 145 -3.86 -3.93 8.56
CA SER A 145 -3.85 -5.17 7.78
C SER A 145 -2.43 -5.67 7.49
N LEU A 146 -1.51 -4.79 7.09
CA LEU A 146 -0.12 -5.16 6.82
C LEU A 146 0.61 -5.61 8.09
N LEU A 147 0.41 -4.91 9.21
CA LEU A 147 1.02 -5.29 10.48
C LEU A 147 0.45 -6.61 10.99
N PHE A 148 -0.85 -6.83 10.87
CA PHE A 148 -1.46 -8.11 11.22
C PHE A 148 -0.86 -9.26 10.40
N LEU A 149 -0.73 -9.09 9.07
CA LEU A 149 -0.15 -10.12 8.19
C LEU A 149 1.32 -10.40 8.49
N THR A 150 2.11 -9.36 8.78
CA THR A 150 3.54 -9.52 9.09
C THR A 150 3.76 -10.20 10.43
N VAL A 151 3.07 -9.75 11.48
CA VAL A 151 3.14 -10.38 12.81
C VAL A 151 2.66 -11.83 12.75
N TYR A 152 1.54 -12.10 12.06
CA TYR A 152 1.04 -13.45 11.86
C TYR A 152 2.08 -14.35 11.19
N LYS A 153 2.71 -13.90 10.09
CA LYS A 153 3.73 -14.69 9.39
C LYS A 153 4.94 -14.97 10.28
N ILE A 154 5.44 -13.98 11.00
CA ILE A 154 6.60 -14.13 11.89
C ILE A 154 6.32 -15.19 12.96
N ILE A 155 5.19 -15.08 13.64
CA ILE A 155 4.84 -15.99 14.74
C ILE A 155 4.51 -17.39 14.22
N HIS A 156 3.80 -17.48 13.10
CA HIS A 156 3.53 -18.77 12.48
C HIS A 156 4.83 -19.48 12.08
N SER A 157 5.78 -18.77 11.46
CA SER A 157 7.10 -19.33 11.13
C SER A 157 7.88 -19.77 12.38
N TYR A 158 7.83 -18.97 13.45
CA TYR A 158 8.45 -19.32 14.73
C TYR A 158 7.85 -20.62 15.32
N LEU A 159 6.52 -20.72 15.38
CA LEU A 159 5.83 -21.91 15.92
C LEU A 159 6.06 -23.17 15.08
N VAL A 160 6.13 -23.03 13.75
CA VAL A 160 6.48 -24.17 12.87
C VAL A 160 7.89 -24.65 13.16
N ALA A 161 8.86 -23.75 13.30
CA ALA A 161 10.24 -24.10 13.63
C ALA A 161 10.34 -24.77 15.00
N GLU A 162 9.60 -24.26 16.00
CA GLU A 162 9.56 -24.84 17.34
C GLU A 162 8.97 -26.26 17.34
N LYS A 163 7.83 -26.48 16.66
CA LYS A 163 7.23 -27.83 16.51
C LYS A 163 8.17 -28.79 15.78
N HIS A 164 8.84 -28.33 14.72
CA HIS A 164 9.82 -29.14 13.99
C HIS A 164 10.99 -29.56 14.88
N SER A 165 11.55 -28.62 15.65
CA SER A 165 12.65 -28.89 16.57
C SER A 165 12.23 -29.88 17.67
N GLN A 166 11.02 -29.77 18.21
CA GLN A 166 10.54 -30.71 19.23
C GLN A 166 10.29 -32.10 18.67
N ASN A 167 9.78 -32.22 17.45
CA ASN A 167 9.55 -33.51 16.79
C ASN A 167 10.87 -34.24 16.50
N GLU A 168 11.89 -33.53 16.00
CA GLU A 168 13.27 -34.05 15.86
C GLU A 168 13.83 -34.59 17.18
N LEU A 169 13.62 -33.84 18.27
CA LEU A 169 14.13 -34.22 19.59
C LEU A 169 13.42 -35.43 20.19
N LYS A 170 12.10 -35.58 19.93
CA LYS A 170 11.33 -36.79 20.29
C LYS A 170 11.79 -38.01 19.49
N LEU A 171 12.04 -37.86 18.20
CA LEU A 171 12.53 -38.95 17.33
C LEU A 171 13.89 -39.47 17.80
N ARG A 172 14.83 -38.57 18.14
CA ARG A 172 16.14 -38.97 18.68
C ARG A 172 16.02 -39.75 20.00
N LYS A 173 15.24 -39.24 20.96
CA LYS A 173 15.01 -39.94 22.24
C LYS A 173 14.41 -41.33 22.07
N ASN A 174 13.48 -41.50 21.14
CA ASN A 174 12.87 -42.80 20.87
C ASN A 174 13.88 -43.77 20.23
N ASN A 175 14.75 -43.29 19.35
CA ASN A 175 15.81 -44.11 18.75
C ASN A 175 16.90 -44.50 19.75
N ASP A 176 17.25 -43.61 20.68
CA ASP A 176 18.24 -43.89 21.74
C ASP A 176 17.72 -44.90 22.78
N GLN A 177 16.40 -45.01 22.99
CA GLN A 177 15.79 -46.06 23.80
C GLN A 177 15.77 -47.43 23.11
N PHE A 178 15.97 -47.48 21.79
CA PHE A 178 15.97 -48.69 20.99
C PHE A 178 17.40 -49.22 20.79
N ILE A 179 18.15 -49.42 21.88
CA ILE A 179 19.37 -50.22 21.83
C ILE A 179 18.94 -51.69 21.88
N PRO A 180 19.05 -52.47 20.79
CA PRO A 180 18.72 -53.89 20.85
C PRO A 180 19.66 -54.56 21.87
N PRO A 181 19.18 -55.51 22.69
CA PRO A 181 20.04 -56.23 23.62
C PRO A 181 21.16 -56.87 22.82
N LYS A 182 22.41 -56.64 23.25
CA LYS A 182 23.57 -57.34 22.69
C LYS A 182 23.31 -58.83 22.82
N THR A 183 23.12 -59.52 21.70
CA THR A 183 23.15 -60.98 21.63
C THR A 183 24.55 -61.41 22.04
N LEU A 184 24.65 -61.94 23.26
CA LEU A 184 25.80 -62.66 23.80
C LEU A 184 25.86 -64.05 23.17
#